data_AF-A0A8J1LB06-F1
#
_entry.id   AF-A0A8J1LB06-F1
#
_cell.length_a   1.000
_cell.length_b   1.000
_cell.length_c   1.000
_cell.angle_alpha   90.00
_cell.angle_beta   90.00
_cell.angle_gamma   90.00
#
_symmetry.space_group_name_H-M   'P 1'
#
loop_
_entity.id
_entity.type
_entity.pdbx_description
1 polymer ?
#
loop_
_entity_poly.entity_id
_entity_poly.type
_entity_poly.pdbx_seq_one_letter_code
_entity_poly.pdbx_strand_id
1 'polypeptide(L)'
;MGAPAESQWFSFHHSQNIEASVFYSDSDQQKVLNGEKLWPLTPQSLVEIKMLAPSAETSDGKITFTYYGKRSDAPLDKSLVYFTGVEISLDVDADRDGDVEKNNPHKASWTWGPNGQGAILLVNCDKDSLFARSVDSGDNIMMSKEDLLDMSPMYLRTQGPEKLPTGYHMLLYISASDSGNLGVFHFQNKMYSHVLGRQKLFYKAHYTGTNQLQFFVEGLRFPDEGFNGLVSIKVSLLESIGEGIPDTPIFTDEVTFRMAPLIITPNTLQPIDVFVCSVKDNLFFLKAIKSLISEANYNVKICFEDVNRGDRWMQDELEFGYIHAPHKSFPVVLDSPRDRGLKDFPVRNLLGPDFGYVTKLAASSEVTSLDSFGNLEVSPPVTANGKNYPLGRILIGSSFPTSAGRRMTKAVRDFLYAQRVQSPVELYSDWLFVGHVDEFMTFVPTADKKGFRLLLASPVSCFRLFRQKKDEGHGDITLFQGKETKRWTVAKIISTDTLVKENLYAQHCIDWNRDILKQELGLTEDDIIDIPALFKLETGGRALAFFPNMVNMLVLGKELGIPKPYGPVIKESCCLEDYVVSLLKPLELNCTFIEDFVSYHKKLGEVHCGTNVRRKPFPLPWWHMEEP
;
A
#
# COMPACT_ATOMS: atom_id res chain seq x y z
N MET A 1 -33.62 -33.87 -29.61
CA MET A 1 -33.33 -35.01 -28.71
C MET A 1 -34.59 -35.25 -27.89
N GLY A 2 -35.17 -36.44 -27.92
CA GLY A 2 -36.42 -36.65 -27.20
C GLY A 2 -36.93 -38.08 -27.34
N ALA A 3 -37.60 -38.56 -26.30
CA ALA A 3 -38.24 -39.87 -26.33
C ALA A 3 -39.37 -39.87 -27.37
N PRO A 4 -39.49 -40.93 -28.20
CA PRO A 4 -40.62 -41.08 -29.10
C PRO A 4 -41.96 -40.99 -28.36
N ALA A 5 -43.00 -40.56 -29.07
CA ALA A 5 -44.37 -40.74 -28.61
C ALA A 5 -44.58 -42.21 -28.21
N GLU A 6 -45.29 -42.44 -27.10
CA GLU A 6 -45.55 -43.76 -26.48
C GLU A 6 -44.43 -44.36 -25.60
N SER A 7 -43.28 -43.67 -25.46
CA SER A 7 -42.23 -44.09 -24.52
C SER A 7 -42.71 -44.00 -23.07
N GLN A 8 -42.58 -45.10 -22.31
CA GLN A 8 -42.88 -45.17 -20.88
C GLN A 8 -41.67 -45.47 -20.01
N TRP A 9 -40.63 -46.06 -20.61
CA TRP A 9 -39.43 -46.50 -19.91
C TRP A 9 -38.19 -46.13 -20.72
N PHE A 10 -37.07 -45.95 -20.04
CA PHE A 10 -35.78 -45.81 -20.68
C PHE A 10 -34.71 -46.63 -19.96
N SER A 11 -33.70 -47.08 -20.70
CA SER A 11 -32.42 -47.56 -20.18
C SER A 11 -31.30 -46.72 -20.78
N PHE A 12 -30.10 -46.79 -20.22
CA PHE A 12 -28.93 -46.19 -20.83
C PHE A 12 -27.69 -47.04 -20.65
N HIS A 13 -26.81 -46.95 -21.64
CA HIS A 13 -25.44 -47.48 -21.59
C HIS A 13 -24.47 -46.35 -21.87
N HIS A 14 -23.34 -46.33 -21.18
CA HIS A 14 -22.33 -45.29 -21.33
C HIS A 14 -20.94 -45.86 -21.55
N SER A 15 -20.05 -45.05 -22.11
CA SER A 15 -18.63 -45.35 -22.24
C SER A 15 -17.92 -45.40 -20.88
N GLN A 16 -16.73 -46.01 -20.83
CA GLN A 16 -15.98 -46.22 -19.58
C GLN A 16 -15.50 -44.94 -18.89
N ASN A 17 -15.34 -43.84 -19.65
CA ASN A 17 -14.91 -42.53 -19.14
C ASN A 17 -16.07 -41.69 -18.58
N ILE A 18 -17.29 -42.24 -18.55
CA ILE A 18 -18.48 -41.60 -18.01
C ILE A 18 -18.97 -42.41 -16.81
N GLU A 19 -19.40 -41.71 -15.77
CA GLU A 19 -20.28 -42.23 -14.75
C GLU A 19 -21.65 -41.59 -14.94
N ALA A 20 -22.70 -42.40 -15.07
CA ALA A 20 -24.07 -41.92 -15.21
C ALA A 20 -24.99 -42.64 -14.25
N SER A 21 -25.83 -41.89 -13.53
CA SER A 21 -26.78 -42.42 -12.57
C SER A 21 -28.11 -41.68 -12.63
N VAL A 22 -29.19 -42.38 -12.28
CA VAL A 22 -30.52 -41.75 -12.19
C VAL A 22 -30.63 -41.03 -10.86
N PHE A 23 -30.65 -39.71 -10.90
CA PHE A 23 -30.67 -38.83 -9.73
C PHE A 23 -32.08 -38.66 -9.16
N TYR A 24 -33.08 -38.54 -10.05
CA TYR A 24 -34.49 -38.51 -9.67
C TYR A 24 -35.30 -39.37 -10.64
N SER A 25 -36.14 -40.25 -10.10
CA SER A 25 -37.14 -41.04 -10.83
C SER A 25 -38.02 -41.74 -9.79
N ASP A 26 -39.20 -42.21 -10.17
CA ASP A 26 -40.00 -43.13 -9.34
C ASP A 26 -39.31 -44.50 -9.30
N SER A 27 -38.23 -44.60 -8.51
CA SER A 27 -37.34 -45.76 -8.48
C SER A 27 -38.04 -47.04 -8.01
N ASP A 28 -39.17 -46.90 -7.31
CA ASP A 28 -40.00 -48.01 -6.85
C ASP A 28 -40.70 -48.72 -8.01
N GLN A 29 -40.74 -48.11 -9.20
CA GLN A 29 -41.29 -48.71 -10.41
C GLN A 29 -40.23 -49.27 -11.36
N GLN A 30 -38.94 -49.30 -11.00
CA GLN A 30 -37.89 -49.88 -11.87
C GLN A 30 -38.23 -51.32 -12.28
N LYS A 31 -37.99 -51.65 -13.55
CA LYS A 31 -38.14 -53.02 -14.06
C LYS A 31 -36.87 -53.49 -14.76
N VAL A 32 -36.66 -54.81 -14.79
CA VAL A 32 -35.54 -55.44 -15.50
C VAL A 32 -36.07 -56.11 -16.75
N LEU A 33 -35.46 -55.80 -17.90
CA LEU A 33 -35.78 -56.40 -19.18
C LEU A 33 -34.49 -56.91 -19.84
N ASN A 34 -34.42 -58.21 -20.16
CA ASN A 34 -33.23 -58.85 -20.74
C ASN A 34 -31.93 -58.56 -19.98
N GLY A 35 -32.00 -58.44 -18.64
CA GLY A 35 -30.87 -58.14 -17.78
C GLY A 35 -30.51 -56.65 -17.67
N GLU A 36 -31.16 -55.77 -18.44
CA GLU A 36 -30.99 -54.32 -18.35
C GLU A 36 -31.99 -53.71 -17.37
N LYS A 37 -31.54 -52.73 -16.58
CA LYS A 37 -32.42 -51.93 -15.72
C LYS A 37 -33.11 -50.85 -16.56
N LEU A 38 -34.42 -50.77 -16.42
CA LEU A 38 -35.26 -49.74 -17.04
C LEU A 38 -35.86 -48.87 -15.95
N TRP A 39 -35.78 -47.56 -16.17
CA TRP A 39 -36.36 -46.53 -15.32
C TRP A 39 -37.61 -45.94 -15.97
N PRO A 40 -38.63 -45.56 -15.18
CA PRO A 40 -39.82 -44.93 -15.74
C PRO A 40 -39.45 -43.58 -16.35
N LEU A 41 -39.98 -43.32 -17.53
CA LEU A 41 -39.80 -42.05 -18.23
C LEU A 41 -40.89 -41.07 -17.76
N THR A 42 -40.53 -40.18 -16.85
CA THR A 42 -41.41 -39.15 -16.29
C THR A 42 -40.78 -37.77 -16.48
N PRO A 43 -41.56 -36.67 -16.40
CA PRO A 43 -41.00 -35.32 -16.42
C PRO A 43 -39.97 -35.04 -15.32
N GLN A 44 -39.96 -35.83 -14.24
CA GLN A 44 -39.03 -35.71 -13.11
C GLN A 44 -37.81 -36.63 -13.26
N SER A 45 -37.75 -37.47 -14.30
CA SER A 45 -36.66 -38.40 -14.51
C SER A 45 -35.39 -37.66 -14.93
N LEU A 46 -34.40 -37.59 -14.03
CA LEU A 46 -33.13 -36.89 -14.24
C LEU A 46 -31.95 -37.87 -14.17
N VAL A 47 -31.02 -37.73 -15.11
CA VAL A 47 -29.78 -38.49 -15.17
C VAL A 47 -28.61 -37.55 -14.90
N GLU A 48 -27.88 -37.80 -13.81
CA GLU A 48 -26.62 -37.11 -13.52
C GLU A 48 -25.51 -37.79 -14.31
N ILE A 49 -24.68 -36.98 -14.99
CA ILE A 49 -23.60 -37.45 -15.85
C ILE A 49 -22.31 -36.77 -15.38
N LYS A 50 -21.28 -37.57 -15.10
CA LYS A 50 -19.95 -37.11 -14.72
C LYS A 50 -18.93 -37.71 -15.68
N MET A 51 -18.06 -36.87 -16.24
CA MET A 51 -16.87 -37.35 -16.93
C MET A 51 -15.78 -37.58 -15.90
N LEU A 52 -15.17 -38.77 -15.93
CA LEU A 52 -14.19 -39.18 -14.93
C LEU A 52 -12.77 -38.67 -15.22
N ALA A 53 -12.51 -38.27 -16.46
CA ALA A 53 -11.25 -37.70 -16.91
C ALA A 53 -11.49 -36.82 -18.15
N PRO A 54 -10.55 -35.90 -18.48
CA PRO A 54 -10.54 -35.21 -19.76
C PRO A 54 -10.51 -36.21 -20.93
N SER A 55 -11.19 -35.86 -22.03
CA SER A 55 -11.24 -36.67 -23.24
C SER A 55 -9.88 -36.71 -23.94
N ALA A 56 -9.53 -37.87 -24.50
CA ALA A 56 -8.37 -38.01 -25.37
C ALA A 56 -8.68 -37.55 -26.80
N GLU A 57 -9.90 -37.83 -27.26
CA GLU A 57 -10.40 -37.47 -28.58
C GLU A 57 -11.75 -36.76 -28.47
N THR A 58 -12.06 -35.88 -29.42
CA THR A 58 -13.39 -35.24 -29.45
C THR A 58 -14.48 -36.29 -29.55
N SER A 59 -15.53 -36.17 -28.74
CA SER A 59 -16.69 -37.09 -28.72
C SER A 59 -16.37 -38.53 -28.30
N ASP A 60 -15.31 -38.76 -27.52
CA ASP A 60 -14.98 -40.10 -27.00
C ASP A 60 -15.93 -40.59 -25.88
N GLY A 61 -16.58 -39.65 -25.18
CA GLY A 61 -17.63 -39.94 -24.21
C GLY A 61 -18.94 -40.17 -24.93
N LYS A 62 -19.66 -41.24 -24.60
CA LYS A 62 -20.94 -41.57 -25.24
C LYS A 62 -21.93 -42.13 -24.24
N ILE A 63 -23.17 -41.64 -24.29
CA ILE A 63 -24.32 -42.29 -23.67
C ILE A 63 -25.36 -42.63 -24.74
N THR A 64 -25.86 -43.86 -24.69
CA THR A 64 -26.96 -44.32 -25.54
C THR A 64 -28.19 -44.54 -24.68
N PHE A 65 -29.17 -43.65 -24.79
CA PHE A 65 -30.49 -43.81 -24.20
C PHE A 65 -31.36 -44.66 -25.11
N THR A 66 -32.00 -45.69 -24.56
CA THR A 66 -32.90 -46.59 -25.28
C THR A 66 -34.30 -46.45 -24.68
N TYR A 67 -35.32 -46.22 -25.51
CA TYR A 67 -36.70 -45.98 -25.07
C TYR A 67 -37.60 -47.17 -25.36
N TYR A 68 -38.55 -47.44 -24.46
CA TYR A 68 -39.45 -48.59 -24.54
C TYR A 68 -40.91 -48.19 -24.30
N GLY A 69 -41.82 -48.84 -25.02
CA GLY A 69 -43.25 -48.65 -24.90
C GLY A 69 -43.91 -49.57 -23.86
N LYS A 70 -45.23 -49.46 -23.73
CA LYS A 70 -46.01 -50.22 -22.74
C LYS A 70 -46.13 -51.73 -23.05
N ARG A 71 -46.10 -52.12 -24.33
CA ARG A 71 -46.53 -53.46 -24.81
C ARG A 71 -45.47 -54.21 -25.64
N SER A 72 -44.24 -53.70 -25.70
CA SER A 72 -43.15 -54.28 -26.50
C SER A 72 -41.88 -54.34 -25.69
N ASP A 73 -41.20 -55.49 -25.75
CA ASP A 73 -39.87 -55.68 -25.19
C ASP A 73 -38.76 -55.21 -26.15
N ALA A 74 -39.12 -54.91 -27.40
CA ALA A 74 -38.21 -54.30 -28.36
C ALA A 74 -38.11 -52.78 -28.12
N PRO A 75 -36.90 -52.20 -28.19
CA PRO A 75 -36.70 -50.74 -28.18
C PRO A 75 -37.55 -50.03 -29.24
N LEU A 76 -38.20 -48.95 -28.85
CA LEU A 76 -38.91 -48.05 -29.77
C LEU A 76 -37.92 -47.20 -30.57
N ASP A 77 -36.91 -46.65 -29.89
CA ASP A 77 -35.88 -45.81 -30.51
C ASP A 77 -34.66 -45.67 -29.58
N LYS A 78 -33.58 -45.08 -30.09
CA LYS A 78 -32.36 -44.75 -29.35
C LYS A 78 -31.94 -43.30 -29.59
N SER A 79 -31.55 -42.62 -28.52
CA SER A 79 -30.87 -41.32 -28.58
C SER A 79 -29.41 -41.48 -28.15
N LEU A 80 -28.50 -40.92 -28.94
CA LEU A 80 -27.07 -40.91 -28.63
C LEU A 80 -26.66 -39.51 -28.22
N VAL A 81 -25.92 -39.41 -27.13
CA VAL A 81 -25.30 -38.17 -26.67
C VAL A 81 -23.80 -38.38 -26.63
N TYR A 82 -23.06 -37.48 -27.26
CA TYR A 82 -21.61 -37.48 -27.29
C TYR A 82 -21.08 -36.38 -26.38
N PHE A 83 -20.03 -36.70 -25.62
CA PHE A 83 -19.40 -35.83 -24.65
C PHE A 83 -17.92 -35.67 -24.99
N THR A 84 -17.42 -34.46 -24.78
CA THR A 84 -15.99 -34.16 -24.80
C THR A 84 -15.64 -33.49 -23.48
N GLY A 85 -14.86 -34.18 -22.64
CA GLY A 85 -14.41 -33.68 -21.36
C GLY A 85 -13.20 -32.79 -21.54
N VAL A 86 -13.27 -31.56 -21.03
CA VAL A 86 -12.15 -30.62 -21.05
C VAL A 86 -12.01 -30.03 -19.66
N GLU A 87 -10.79 -30.00 -19.14
CA GLU A 87 -10.44 -29.25 -17.95
C GLU A 87 -9.94 -27.87 -18.38
N ILE A 88 -10.44 -26.82 -17.74
CA ILE A 88 -10.04 -25.43 -17.96
C ILE A 88 -9.91 -24.79 -16.58
N SER A 89 -8.71 -24.34 -16.24
CA SER A 89 -8.44 -23.67 -14.96
C SER A 89 -7.59 -22.43 -15.19
N LEU A 90 -8.07 -21.28 -14.73
CA LEU A 90 -7.29 -20.06 -14.61
C LEU A 90 -6.71 -19.99 -13.20
N ASP A 91 -5.40 -19.99 -13.09
CA ASP A 91 -4.69 -20.18 -11.83
C ASP A 91 -3.74 -19.03 -11.55
N VAL A 92 -3.64 -18.68 -10.27
CA VAL A 92 -2.82 -17.59 -9.71
C VAL A 92 -2.28 -18.04 -8.36
N ASP A 93 -1.22 -17.40 -7.87
CA ASP A 93 -0.65 -17.58 -6.52
C ASP A 93 -1.66 -17.06 -5.46
N ALA A 94 -2.59 -17.92 -5.04
CA ALA A 94 -3.65 -17.53 -4.10
C ALA A 94 -3.32 -17.88 -2.65
N ASP A 95 -2.38 -18.79 -2.39
CA ASP A 95 -1.87 -19.09 -1.04
C ASP A 95 -0.66 -18.23 -0.62
N ARG A 96 -0.13 -17.42 -1.55
CA ARG A 96 0.83 -16.33 -1.33
C ARG A 96 2.22 -16.82 -0.97
N ASP A 97 2.64 -17.95 -1.52
CA ASP A 97 3.97 -18.51 -1.34
C ASP A 97 4.99 -18.11 -2.43
N GLY A 98 4.51 -17.44 -3.49
CA GLY A 98 5.30 -16.97 -4.63
C GLY A 98 5.22 -17.89 -5.86
N ASP A 99 4.60 -19.06 -5.75
CA ASP A 99 4.37 -20.02 -6.83
C ASP A 99 2.88 -20.11 -7.19
N VAL A 100 2.56 -20.36 -8.47
CA VAL A 100 1.16 -20.51 -8.88
C VAL A 100 0.69 -21.95 -8.75
N GLU A 101 -0.08 -22.22 -7.71
CA GLU A 101 -0.70 -23.51 -7.42
C GLU A 101 -1.79 -23.90 -8.43
N LYS A 102 -2.20 -25.17 -8.43
CA LYS A 102 -3.21 -25.69 -9.37
C LYS A 102 -4.61 -25.58 -8.77
N ASN A 103 -5.47 -24.81 -9.43
CA ASN A 103 -6.89 -24.69 -9.14
C ASN A 103 -7.22 -24.51 -7.64
N ASN A 104 -6.59 -23.53 -7.00
CA ASN A 104 -6.93 -23.20 -5.61
C ASN A 104 -8.43 -22.86 -5.49
N PRO A 105 -9.18 -23.51 -4.59
CA PRO A 105 -10.62 -23.29 -4.44
C PRO A 105 -11.00 -21.86 -4.02
N HIS A 106 -10.05 -21.06 -3.52
CA HIS A 106 -10.25 -19.70 -3.05
C HIS A 106 -9.77 -18.61 -4.02
N LYS A 107 -9.23 -19.00 -5.19
CA LYS A 107 -8.64 -18.08 -6.19
C LYS A 107 -9.58 -16.99 -6.71
N ALA A 108 -10.90 -17.21 -6.64
CA ALA A 108 -11.95 -16.27 -7.05
C ALA A 108 -12.38 -15.28 -5.93
N SER A 109 -11.65 -15.25 -4.81
CA SER A 109 -11.97 -14.42 -3.65
C SER A 109 -10.69 -13.88 -3.01
N TRP A 110 -10.83 -12.89 -2.13
CA TRP A 110 -9.68 -12.34 -1.40
C TRP A 110 -10.01 -12.11 0.07
N THR A 111 -9.20 -12.66 0.98
CA THR A 111 -9.39 -12.57 2.43
C THR A 111 -8.12 -12.14 3.16
N TRP A 112 -8.29 -11.33 4.20
CA TRP A 112 -7.21 -10.84 5.07
C TRP A 112 -6.72 -11.91 6.05
N GLY A 113 -5.54 -11.69 6.62
CA GLY A 113 -5.02 -12.46 7.74
C GLY A 113 -4.00 -13.53 7.35
N PRO A 114 -3.36 -14.17 8.34
CA PRO A 114 -2.30 -15.16 8.12
C PRO A 114 -2.79 -16.44 7.43
N ASN A 115 -4.08 -16.75 7.52
CA ASN A 115 -4.72 -17.86 6.81
C ASN A 115 -5.57 -17.38 5.61
N GLY A 116 -5.49 -16.08 5.30
CA GLY A 116 -6.22 -15.48 4.19
C GLY A 116 -5.64 -15.91 2.85
N GLN A 117 -6.49 -16.02 1.85
CA GLN A 117 -6.14 -16.42 0.49
C GLN A 117 -6.59 -15.39 -0.54
N GLY A 118 -6.08 -15.52 -1.77
CA GLY A 118 -6.30 -14.64 -2.90
C GLY A 118 -5.01 -13.93 -3.31
N ALA A 119 -4.82 -13.79 -4.61
CA ALA A 119 -3.58 -13.31 -5.20
C ALA A 119 -3.35 -11.81 -4.95
N ILE A 120 -2.09 -11.42 -5.03
CA ILE A 120 -1.63 -10.03 -4.82
C ILE A 120 -0.99 -9.53 -6.10
N LEU A 121 -1.24 -8.25 -6.41
CA LEU A 121 -0.75 -7.58 -7.61
C LEU A 121 0.00 -6.31 -7.22
N LEU A 122 1.22 -6.13 -7.72
CA LEU A 122 1.96 -4.89 -7.56
C LEU A 122 1.48 -3.85 -8.58
N VAL A 123 1.48 -2.57 -8.17
CA VAL A 123 1.37 -1.47 -9.13
C VAL A 123 2.74 -1.27 -9.77
N ASN A 124 2.81 -1.45 -11.09
CA ASN A 124 4.05 -1.40 -11.87
C ASN A 124 4.48 0.05 -12.12
N CYS A 125 4.93 0.69 -11.04
CA CYS A 125 5.11 2.14 -10.93
C CYS A 125 6.57 2.59 -10.94
N ASP A 126 7.50 1.67 -11.18
CA ASP A 126 8.91 1.95 -11.39
C ASP A 126 9.23 2.04 -12.89
N LYS A 127 10.51 1.95 -13.23
CA LYS A 127 10.98 2.16 -14.61
C LYS A 127 12.24 1.35 -14.89
N ASP A 128 12.06 0.12 -15.34
CA ASP A 128 13.15 -0.82 -15.61
C ASP A 128 13.92 -0.51 -16.89
N SER A 129 13.24 0.03 -17.91
CA SER A 129 13.88 0.41 -19.15
C SER A 129 14.43 1.83 -19.10
N LEU A 130 15.74 1.98 -19.38
CA LEU A 130 16.37 3.29 -19.58
C LEU A 130 15.81 4.06 -20.79
N PHE A 131 15.10 3.37 -21.70
CA PHE A 131 14.47 3.97 -22.89
C PHE A 131 13.02 4.40 -22.65
N ALA A 132 12.41 3.98 -21.53
CA ALA A 132 11.05 4.37 -21.19
C ALA A 132 10.97 5.86 -20.84
N ARG A 133 9.85 6.50 -21.22
CA ARG A 133 9.60 7.93 -20.97
C ARG A 133 8.86 8.19 -19.67
N SER A 134 8.20 7.17 -19.12
CA SER A 134 7.36 7.20 -17.92
C SER A 134 7.57 5.92 -17.12
N VAL A 135 6.78 5.75 -16.06
CA VAL A 135 6.64 4.46 -15.36
C VAL A 135 6.18 3.37 -16.35
N ASP A 136 6.50 2.11 -16.05
CA ASP A 136 6.25 0.97 -16.94
C ASP A 136 4.75 0.75 -17.21
N SER A 137 3.89 0.87 -16.19
CA SER A 137 2.40 0.89 -16.35
C SER A 137 1.84 2.12 -17.11
N GLY A 138 2.69 3.02 -17.58
CA GLY A 138 2.32 4.24 -18.29
C GLY A 138 1.79 3.98 -19.69
N ASP A 139 2.19 2.87 -20.32
CA ASP A 139 1.74 2.46 -21.64
C ASP A 139 1.43 0.94 -21.70
N ASN A 140 1.17 0.41 -22.90
CA ASN A 140 0.81 -1.00 -23.10
C ASN A 140 1.98 -1.80 -23.73
N ILE A 141 3.23 -1.36 -23.52
CA ILE A 141 4.43 -1.88 -24.19
C ILE A 141 5.43 -2.40 -23.15
N MET A 142 5.67 -3.71 -23.19
CA MET A 142 6.76 -4.30 -22.41
C MET A 142 8.11 -4.01 -23.09
N MET A 143 8.94 -3.17 -22.47
CA MET A 143 10.23 -2.75 -23.04
C MET A 143 11.43 -3.56 -22.55
N SER A 144 11.30 -4.24 -21.40
CA SER A 144 12.36 -4.95 -20.71
C SER A 144 11.85 -6.31 -20.20
N LYS A 145 12.75 -7.28 -20.00
CA LYS A 145 12.38 -8.56 -19.37
C LYS A 145 12.41 -8.47 -17.85
N GLU A 146 13.14 -7.50 -17.31
CA GLU A 146 13.22 -7.21 -15.89
C GLU A 146 11.83 -6.79 -15.36
N ASP A 147 11.07 -6.04 -16.17
CA ASP A 147 9.66 -5.63 -15.94
C ASP A 147 8.72 -6.81 -15.61
N LEU A 148 9.01 -8.01 -16.16
CA LEU A 148 8.22 -9.22 -15.85
C LEU A 148 8.37 -9.69 -14.40
N LEU A 149 9.41 -9.26 -13.69
CA LEU A 149 9.66 -9.62 -12.29
C LEU A 149 8.72 -8.87 -11.33
N ASP A 150 8.19 -7.72 -11.75
CA ASP A 150 7.22 -6.92 -11.01
C ASP A 150 5.77 -7.37 -11.26
N MET A 151 5.57 -8.18 -12.31
CA MET A 151 4.27 -8.72 -12.69
C MET A 151 3.95 -10.03 -11.98
N SER A 152 2.68 -10.20 -11.64
CA SER A 152 2.18 -11.44 -11.04
C SER A 152 1.90 -12.49 -12.12
N PRO A 153 2.43 -13.73 -11.99
CA PRO A 153 2.14 -14.79 -12.94
C PRO A 153 0.69 -15.27 -12.83
N MET A 154 0.10 -15.57 -13.99
CA MET A 154 -1.22 -16.20 -14.11
C MET A 154 -1.15 -17.29 -15.18
N TYR A 155 -1.71 -18.46 -14.92
CA TYR A 155 -1.67 -19.58 -15.85
C TYR A 155 -3.07 -19.99 -16.29
N LEU A 156 -3.29 -20.13 -17.59
CA LEU A 156 -4.43 -20.86 -18.13
C LEU A 156 -3.98 -22.29 -18.42
N ARG A 157 -4.44 -23.23 -17.61
CA ARG A 157 -4.16 -24.66 -17.73
C ARG A 157 -5.35 -25.36 -18.37
N THR A 158 -5.10 -26.11 -19.44
CA THR A 158 -6.13 -26.90 -20.12
C THR A 158 -5.72 -28.35 -20.23
N GLN A 159 -6.69 -29.27 -20.12
CA GLN A 159 -6.51 -30.70 -20.44
C GLN A 159 -7.67 -31.18 -21.30
N GLY A 160 -7.40 -31.95 -22.34
CA GLY A 160 -8.40 -32.45 -23.28
C GLY A 160 -7.83 -32.81 -24.65
N PRO A 161 -8.70 -33.05 -25.65
CA PRO A 161 -8.29 -33.46 -26.99
C PRO A 161 -7.51 -32.35 -27.72
N GLU A 162 -6.80 -32.66 -28.81
CA GLU A 162 -5.99 -31.67 -29.55
C GLU A 162 -6.78 -30.42 -29.98
N LYS A 163 -8.08 -30.58 -30.25
CA LYS A 163 -9.00 -29.52 -30.70
C LYS A 163 -10.32 -29.60 -29.95
N LEU A 164 -10.91 -28.44 -29.68
CA LEU A 164 -12.29 -28.38 -29.19
C LEU A 164 -13.27 -28.80 -30.30
N PRO A 165 -14.48 -29.28 -29.94
CA PRO A 165 -15.57 -29.45 -30.90
C PRO A 165 -15.84 -28.16 -31.69
N THR A 166 -16.31 -28.31 -32.93
CA THR A 166 -16.64 -27.15 -33.78
C THR A 166 -17.69 -26.27 -33.09
N GLY A 167 -17.48 -24.96 -33.12
CA GLY A 167 -18.35 -23.98 -32.46
C GLY A 167 -17.85 -23.54 -31.08
N TYR A 168 -16.86 -24.21 -30.49
CA TYR A 168 -16.35 -23.88 -29.16
C TYR A 168 -15.03 -23.10 -29.22
N HIS A 169 -14.86 -22.12 -28.33
CA HIS A 169 -13.60 -21.41 -28.16
C HIS A 169 -13.45 -20.80 -26.76
N MET A 170 -12.22 -20.47 -26.37
CA MET A 170 -11.93 -19.84 -25.07
C MET A 170 -11.75 -18.34 -25.21
N LEU A 171 -12.30 -17.59 -24.25
CA LEU A 171 -12.18 -16.14 -24.17
C LEU A 171 -11.72 -15.74 -22.77
N LEU A 172 -10.56 -15.10 -22.67
CA LEU A 172 -10.10 -14.44 -21.45
C LEU A 172 -10.61 -12.99 -21.47
N TYR A 173 -11.14 -12.46 -20.37
CA TYR A 173 -11.72 -11.12 -20.36
C TYR A 173 -11.75 -10.48 -18.97
N ILE A 174 -11.93 -9.15 -18.97
CA ILE A 174 -12.06 -8.30 -17.79
C ILE A 174 -13.27 -7.39 -17.92
N SER A 175 -13.69 -6.82 -16.79
CA SER A 175 -14.75 -5.81 -16.77
C SER A 175 -14.25 -4.48 -17.38
N ALA A 176 -15.18 -3.66 -17.88
CA ALA A 176 -14.84 -2.32 -18.34
C ALA A 176 -14.29 -1.44 -17.20
N SER A 177 -14.78 -1.64 -15.97
CA SER A 177 -14.31 -0.94 -14.77
C SER A 177 -12.87 -1.30 -14.38
N ASP A 178 -12.42 -2.53 -14.64
CA ASP A 178 -11.07 -2.98 -14.31
C ASP A 178 -10.05 -2.67 -15.41
N SER A 179 -10.50 -2.31 -16.61
CA SER A 179 -9.63 -2.03 -17.75
C SER A 179 -8.63 -0.88 -17.53
N GLY A 180 -8.93 0.03 -16.59
CA GLY A 180 -8.02 1.10 -16.18
C GLY A 180 -7.12 0.73 -14.99
N ASN A 181 -7.32 -0.43 -14.37
CA ASN A 181 -6.68 -0.83 -13.12
C ASN A 181 -5.64 -1.93 -13.32
N LEU A 182 -5.72 -2.75 -14.38
CA LEU A 182 -4.77 -3.83 -14.66
C LEU A 182 -4.35 -3.89 -16.13
N GLY A 183 -3.16 -4.45 -16.36
CA GLY A 183 -2.65 -4.87 -17.68
C GLY A 183 -2.29 -6.36 -17.66
N VAL A 184 -2.44 -7.05 -18.79
CA VAL A 184 -2.05 -8.46 -18.94
C VAL A 184 -1.23 -8.64 -20.21
N PHE A 185 -0.09 -9.30 -20.08
CA PHE A 185 0.82 -9.63 -21.17
C PHE A 185 0.91 -11.14 -21.39
N HIS A 186 1.12 -11.52 -22.64
CA HIS A 186 1.33 -12.91 -23.05
C HIS A 186 2.47 -12.99 -24.09
N PHE A 187 3.34 -13.99 -23.96
CA PHE A 187 4.40 -14.23 -24.93
C PHE A 187 3.86 -14.95 -26.17
N GLN A 188 3.81 -14.23 -27.30
CA GLN A 188 3.34 -14.76 -28.58
C GLN A 188 4.14 -14.14 -29.73
N ASN A 189 4.35 -14.88 -30.82
CA ASN A 189 5.11 -14.39 -31.99
C ASN A 189 6.50 -13.83 -31.64
N LYS A 190 7.20 -14.46 -30.68
CA LYS A 190 8.54 -14.08 -30.18
C LYS A 190 8.59 -12.74 -29.42
N MET A 191 7.45 -12.19 -28.98
CA MET A 191 7.39 -10.98 -28.18
C MET A 191 6.28 -11.02 -27.14
N TYR A 192 6.39 -10.22 -26.09
CA TYR A 192 5.30 -10.03 -25.14
C TYR A 192 4.30 -9.03 -25.69
N SER A 193 3.04 -9.44 -25.77
CA SER A 193 1.94 -8.63 -26.29
C SER A 193 0.95 -8.32 -25.17
N HIS A 194 0.53 -7.06 -25.07
CA HIS A 194 -0.60 -6.67 -24.21
C HIS A 194 -1.91 -7.28 -24.75
N VAL A 195 -2.54 -8.14 -23.95
CA VAL A 195 -3.74 -8.90 -24.31
C VAL A 195 -5.01 -8.42 -23.60
N LEU A 196 -4.91 -7.89 -22.38
CA LEU A 196 -6.03 -7.31 -21.63
C LEU A 196 -5.58 -6.05 -20.89
N GLY A 197 -6.49 -5.08 -20.73
CA GLY A 197 -6.23 -3.83 -20.01
C GLY A 197 -6.86 -2.66 -20.75
N ARG A 198 -6.19 -1.50 -20.75
CA ARG A 198 -6.68 -0.29 -21.43
C ARG A 198 -6.95 -0.61 -22.90
N GLN A 199 -8.18 -0.35 -23.35
CA GLN A 199 -8.66 -0.56 -24.72
C GLN A 199 -8.80 -2.03 -25.18
N LYS A 200 -8.48 -3.02 -24.34
CA LYS A 200 -8.63 -4.46 -24.65
C LYS A 200 -9.34 -5.18 -23.50
N LEU A 201 -10.63 -5.43 -23.68
CA LEU A 201 -11.45 -6.09 -22.65
C LEU A 201 -11.42 -7.62 -22.73
N PHE A 202 -11.02 -8.18 -23.87
CA PHE A 202 -11.01 -9.62 -24.08
C PHE A 202 -9.87 -10.07 -25.00
N TYR A 203 -9.47 -11.33 -24.87
CA TYR A 203 -8.46 -12.01 -25.65
C TYR A 203 -8.92 -13.44 -25.96
N LYS A 204 -8.94 -13.79 -27.25
CA LYS A 204 -9.30 -15.14 -27.71
C LYS A 204 -8.10 -16.07 -27.52
N ALA A 205 -8.11 -16.86 -26.46
CA ALA A 205 -7.03 -17.77 -26.13
C ALA A 205 -6.99 -18.96 -27.11
N HIS A 206 -5.80 -19.28 -27.61
CA HIS A 206 -5.63 -20.40 -28.55
C HIS A 206 -5.61 -21.74 -27.79
N TYR A 207 -6.59 -22.59 -28.04
CA TYR A 207 -6.66 -23.93 -27.48
C TYR A 207 -5.81 -24.91 -28.28
N THR A 208 -4.98 -25.70 -27.60
CA THR A 208 -4.11 -26.72 -28.21
C THR A 208 -4.09 -28.00 -27.38
N GLY A 209 -5.26 -28.42 -26.87
CA GLY A 209 -5.40 -29.59 -26.01
C GLY A 209 -4.79 -29.42 -24.62
N THR A 210 -3.98 -30.39 -24.22
CA THR A 210 -3.29 -30.36 -22.93
C THR A 210 -2.12 -29.39 -22.98
N ASN A 211 -2.28 -28.22 -22.35
CA ASN A 211 -1.31 -27.13 -22.43
C ASN A 211 -1.37 -26.21 -21.19
N GLN A 212 -0.34 -25.39 -21.01
CA GLN A 212 -0.27 -24.34 -20.01
C GLN A 212 0.18 -23.04 -20.68
N LEU A 213 -0.70 -22.04 -20.71
CA LEU A 213 -0.38 -20.70 -21.19
C LEU A 213 -0.06 -19.80 -20.00
N GLN A 214 1.10 -19.14 -20.05
CA GLN A 214 1.53 -18.17 -19.04
C GLN A 214 1.16 -16.74 -19.45
N PHE A 215 0.65 -15.99 -18.48
CA PHE A 215 0.35 -14.58 -18.56
C PHE A 215 1.07 -13.84 -17.41
N PHE A 216 1.34 -12.57 -17.63
CA PHE A 216 1.95 -11.68 -16.65
C PHE A 216 0.99 -10.52 -16.43
N VAL A 217 0.61 -10.29 -15.17
CA VAL A 217 -0.39 -9.29 -14.78
C VAL A 217 0.30 -8.16 -14.04
N GLU A 218 0.01 -6.92 -14.42
CA GLU A 218 0.48 -5.72 -13.74
C GLU A 218 -0.70 -4.89 -13.20
N GLY A 219 -0.48 -4.20 -12.08
CA GLY A 219 -1.37 -3.17 -11.59
C GLY A 219 -1.05 -1.79 -12.18
N LEU A 220 -2.07 -1.05 -12.59
CA LEU A 220 -1.92 0.26 -13.24
C LEU A 220 -2.23 1.44 -12.30
N ARG A 221 -2.89 1.17 -11.17
CA ARG A 221 -3.27 2.19 -10.19
C ARG A 221 -3.35 1.57 -8.79
N PHE A 222 -2.87 2.31 -7.80
CA PHE A 222 -3.05 2.00 -6.39
C PHE A 222 -4.52 2.06 -5.96
N PRO A 223 -4.89 1.40 -4.83
CA PRO A 223 -6.15 1.67 -4.15
C PRO A 223 -6.36 3.17 -3.93
N ASP A 224 -7.59 3.64 -4.13
CA ASP A 224 -7.90 5.08 -4.11
C ASP A 224 -9.41 5.31 -3.91
N GLU A 225 -9.85 6.58 -3.87
CA GLU A 225 -11.28 6.89 -3.89
C GLU A 225 -11.96 6.24 -5.10
N GLY A 226 -13.01 5.44 -4.82
CA GLY A 226 -13.76 4.71 -5.83
C GLY A 226 -13.11 3.40 -6.33
N PHE A 227 -11.93 3.03 -5.82
CA PHE A 227 -11.26 1.77 -6.17
C PHE A 227 -10.67 1.07 -4.93
N ASN A 228 -11.30 -0.03 -4.53
CA ASN A 228 -10.95 -0.77 -3.30
C ASN A 228 -9.72 -1.70 -3.45
N GLY A 229 -9.04 -1.65 -4.61
CA GLY A 229 -7.88 -2.47 -4.93
C GLY A 229 -8.19 -3.87 -5.43
N LEU A 230 -9.45 -4.31 -5.54
CA LEU A 230 -9.78 -5.63 -6.08
C LEU A 230 -10.04 -5.55 -7.59
N VAL A 231 -9.47 -6.49 -8.32
CA VAL A 231 -9.70 -6.68 -9.75
C VAL A 231 -9.88 -8.17 -10.06
N SER A 232 -10.64 -8.49 -11.11
CA SER A 232 -10.89 -9.89 -11.48
C SER A 232 -10.64 -10.15 -12.97
N ILE A 233 -10.08 -11.31 -13.27
CA ILE A 233 -9.86 -11.80 -14.62
C ILE A 233 -10.62 -13.11 -14.77
N LYS A 234 -11.32 -13.28 -15.89
CA LYS A 234 -12.17 -14.44 -16.15
C LYS A 234 -11.75 -15.13 -17.43
N VAL A 235 -11.86 -16.45 -17.47
CA VAL A 235 -11.83 -17.24 -18.70
C VAL A 235 -13.18 -17.90 -18.89
N SER A 236 -13.71 -17.89 -20.11
CA SER A 236 -14.92 -18.65 -20.43
C SER A 236 -14.75 -19.53 -21.66
N LEU A 237 -15.34 -20.72 -21.60
CA LEU A 237 -15.60 -21.55 -22.76
C LEU A 237 -16.93 -21.10 -23.36
N LEU A 238 -16.89 -20.64 -24.60
CA LEU A 238 -18.04 -20.11 -25.33
C LEU A 238 -18.47 -21.07 -26.44
N GLU A 239 -19.77 -21.25 -26.60
CA GLU A 239 -20.40 -21.96 -27.71
C GLU A 239 -21.01 -20.95 -28.71
N SER A 240 -20.64 -21.11 -29.98
CA SER A 240 -21.18 -20.33 -31.09
C SER A 240 -22.30 -21.10 -31.78
N ILE A 241 -23.53 -20.57 -31.68
CA ILE A 241 -24.75 -21.24 -32.13
C ILE A 241 -25.09 -20.87 -33.60
N GLY A 242 -24.71 -19.68 -34.03
CA GLY A 242 -24.97 -19.21 -35.39
C GLY A 242 -24.62 -17.74 -35.61
N GLU A 243 -24.56 -17.34 -36.88
CA GLU A 243 -24.23 -15.96 -37.26
C GLU A 243 -25.29 -14.97 -36.73
N GLY A 244 -24.83 -13.87 -36.13
CA GLY A 244 -25.71 -12.85 -35.54
C GLY A 244 -26.27 -13.18 -34.15
N ILE A 245 -25.98 -14.38 -33.61
CA ILE A 245 -26.34 -14.77 -32.24
C ILE A 245 -25.09 -14.62 -31.36
N PRO A 246 -25.16 -13.92 -30.21
CA PRO A 246 -24.05 -13.85 -29.27
C PRO A 246 -23.62 -15.25 -28.80
N ASP A 247 -22.32 -15.46 -28.69
CA ASP A 247 -21.79 -16.72 -28.17
C ASP A 247 -22.25 -16.94 -26.73
N THR A 248 -22.60 -18.19 -26.40
CA THR A 248 -23.15 -18.57 -25.09
C THR A 248 -22.02 -19.05 -24.17
N PRO A 249 -21.87 -18.48 -22.96
CA PRO A 249 -20.90 -19.00 -21.99
C PRO A 249 -21.38 -20.34 -21.41
N ILE A 250 -20.58 -21.38 -21.62
CA ILE A 250 -20.84 -22.76 -21.17
C ILE A 250 -20.14 -23.04 -19.84
N PHE A 251 -18.97 -22.45 -19.65
CA PHE A 251 -18.18 -22.54 -18.43
C PHE A 251 -17.44 -21.23 -18.22
N THR A 252 -17.29 -20.80 -16.97
CA THR A 252 -16.50 -19.64 -16.57
C THR A 252 -15.69 -19.98 -15.35
N ASP A 253 -14.41 -19.63 -15.37
CA ASP A 253 -13.52 -19.64 -14.22
C ASP A 253 -12.98 -18.23 -13.98
N GLU A 254 -12.67 -17.91 -12.73
CA GLU A 254 -12.37 -16.54 -12.27
C GLU A 254 -11.24 -16.53 -11.24
N VAL A 255 -10.38 -15.53 -11.37
CA VAL A 255 -9.34 -15.23 -10.37
C VAL A 255 -9.44 -13.77 -9.95
N THR A 256 -9.16 -13.52 -8.67
CA THR A 256 -9.18 -12.18 -8.07
C THR A 256 -7.81 -11.80 -7.54
N PHE A 257 -7.38 -10.58 -7.86
CA PHE A 257 -6.18 -9.97 -7.32
C PHE A 257 -6.52 -8.80 -6.39
N ARG A 258 -5.69 -8.57 -5.37
CA ARG A 258 -5.66 -7.32 -4.62
C ARG A 258 -4.39 -6.52 -4.95
N MET A 259 -4.56 -5.26 -5.33
CA MET A 259 -3.48 -4.29 -5.45
C MET A 259 -2.77 -4.10 -4.12
N ALA A 260 -1.46 -4.25 -4.11
CA ALA A 260 -0.63 -3.93 -2.96
C ALA A 260 -0.77 -2.43 -2.60
N PRO A 261 -1.02 -2.09 -1.33
CA PRO A 261 -1.11 -0.71 -0.88
C PRO A 261 0.29 -0.09 -0.81
N LEU A 262 0.34 1.24 -0.88
CA LEU A 262 1.53 1.99 -0.47
C LEU A 262 1.66 1.99 1.06
N ILE A 263 2.83 1.66 1.58
CA ILE A 263 3.11 1.60 3.02
C ILE A 263 4.27 2.53 3.36
N ILE A 264 4.06 3.48 4.29
CA ILE A 264 5.05 4.46 4.75
C ILE A 264 5.84 3.91 5.94
N THR A 265 7.12 4.30 6.10
CA THR A 265 8.00 3.74 7.14
C THR A 265 8.22 4.69 8.33
N PRO A 266 7.98 4.28 9.59
CA PRO A 266 8.20 5.13 10.76
C PRO A 266 9.67 5.29 11.10
N ASN A 267 9.98 6.33 11.89
CA ASN A 267 11.33 6.62 12.38
C ASN A 267 12.00 5.49 13.18
N THR A 268 11.21 4.53 13.66
CA THR A 268 11.70 3.35 14.39
C THR A 268 12.22 2.22 13.50
N LEU A 269 11.98 2.26 12.19
CA LEU A 269 12.56 1.28 11.25
C LEU A 269 14.01 1.64 10.90
N GLN A 270 14.79 0.60 10.56
CA GLN A 270 16.21 0.73 10.26
C GLN A 270 16.44 1.64 9.04
N PRO A 271 17.23 2.72 9.16
CA PRO A 271 17.63 3.56 8.02
C PRO A 271 18.40 2.78 6.94
N ILE A 272 18.36 3.27 5.70
CA ILE A 272 19.17 2.79 4.58
C ILE A 272 19.95 3.95 3.95
N ASP A 273 19.23 4.97 3.48
CA ASP A 273 19.79 6.17 2.84
C ASP A 273 19.21 7.43 3.48
N VAL A 274 20.06 8.44 3.70
CA VAL A 274 19.65 9.77 4.14
C VAL A 274 19.84 10.76 3.01
N PHE A 275 18.78 11.47 2.67
CA PHE A 275 18.73 12.48 1.62
C PHE A 275 18.82 13.87 2.22
N VAL A 276 19.63 14.74 1.62
CA VAL A 276 19.79 16.14 2.06
C VAL A 276 20.11 17.05 0.88
N CYS A 277 19.59 18.27 0.89
CA CYS A 277 19.92 19.27 -0.13
C CYS A 277 21.22 20.01 0.19
N SER A 278 22.06 20.24 -0.81
CA SER A 278 23.14 21.22 -0.75
C SER A 278 22.66 22.55 -1.33
N VAL A 279 22.65 23.59 -0.49
CA VAL A 279 22.28 24.95 -0.87
C VAL A 279 23.36 25.95 -0.44
N LYS A 280 23.34 27.16 -1.00
CA LYS A 280 24.41 28.15 -0.86
C LYS A 280 24.87 28.44 0.58
N ASP A 281 23.98 28.36 1.56
CA ASP A 281 24.21 28.80 2.95
C ASP A 281 24.27 27.66 3.99
N ASN A 282 24.30 26.38 3.60
CA ASN A 282 24.19 25.25 4.54
C ASN A 282 25.44 24.37 4.69
N LEU A 283 26.64 24.85 4.33
CA LEU A 283 27.88 24.06 4.37
C LEU A 283 28.18 23.43 5.74
N PHE A 284 28.03 24.20 6.83
CA PHE A 284 28.29 23.70 8.18
C PHE A 284 27.27 22.63 8.61
N PHE A 285 26.00 22.84 8.27
CA PHE A 285 24.95 21.84 8.47
C PHE A 285 25.27 20.54 7.74
N LEU A 286 25.61 20.62 6.44
CA LEU A 286 25.98 19.44 5.66
C LEU A 286 27.17 18.68 6.24
N LYS A 287 28.17 19.39 6.77
CA LYS A 287 29.32 18.75 7.42
C LYS A 287 28.89 17.99 8.67
N ALA A 288 28.04 18.59 9.50
CA ALA A 288 27.54 17.96 10.72
C ALA A 288 26.65 16.73 10.41
N ILE A 289 25.74 16.85 9.44
CA ILE A 289 24.89 15.75 8.97
C ILE A 289 25.75 14.60 8.40
N LYS A 290 26.77 14.89 7.60
CA LYS A 290 27.70 13.86 7.10
C LYS A 290 28.45 13.15 8.22
N SER A 291 28.88 13.86 9.26
CA SER A 291 29.54 13.25 10.43
C SER A 291 28.60 12.27 11.13
N LEU A 292 27.39 12.73 11.46
CA LEU A 292 26.37 11.92 12.11
C LEU A 292 26.04 10.66 11.30
N ILE A 293 25.82 10.79 9.99
CA ILE A 293 25.50 9.67 9.11
C ILE A 293 26.66 8.66 9.03
N SER A 294 27.90 9.17 8.99
CA SER A 294 29.11 8.34 8.96
C SER A 294 29.30 7.59 10.28
N GLU A 295 29.02 8.24 11.42
CA GLU A 295 29.06 7.62 12.75
C GLU A 295 27.98 6.53 12.88
N ALA A 296 26.79 6.79 12.33
CA ALA A 296 25.69 5.84 12.28
C ALA A 296 25.86 4.71 11.23
N ASN A 297 26.92 4.76 10.41
CA ASN A 297 27.24 3.79 9.35
C ASN A 297 26.14 3.64 8.28
N TYR A 298 25.55 4.76 7.84
CA TYR A 298 24.56 4.81 6.76
C TYR A 298 25.05 5.59 5.54
N ASN A 299 24.29 5.50 4.44
CA ASN A 299 24.60 6.21 3.20
C ASN A 299 23.99 7.62 3.21
N VAL A 300 24.69 8.58 2.61
CA VAL A 300 24.17 9.94 2.35
C VAL A 300 24.01 10.17 0.85
N LYS A 301 22.87 10.74 0.46
CA LYS A 301 22.54 11.16 -0.90
C LYS A 301 22.32 12.67 -0.90
N ILE A 302 23.11 13.41 -1.68
CA ILE A 302 23.08 14.87 -1.68
C ILE A 302 22.46 15.36 -2.98
N CYS A 303 21.39 16.14 -2.85
CA CYS A 303 20.77 16.83 -3.97
C CYS A 303 21.39 18.22 -4.13
N PHE A 304 22.08 18.48 -5.24
CA PHE A 304 22.78 19.73 -5.49
C PHE A 304 21.89 20.79 -6.17
N GLU A 305 22.38 22.02 -6.24
CA GLU A 305 21.60 23.21 -6.62
C GLU A 305 21.07 23.17 -8.07
N ASP A 306 21.75 22.46 -8.97
CA ASP A 306 21.29 22.19 -10.34
C ASP A 306 19.98 21.39 -10.39
N VAL A 307 19.71 20.59 -9.35
CA VAL A 307 18.48 19.81 -9.21
C VAL A 307 17.51 20.50 -8.24
N ASN A 308 17.96 20.88 -7.04
CA ASN A 308 17.08 21.42 -5.99
C ASN A 308 16.63 22.88 -6.22
N ARG A 309 17.31 23.64 -7.09
CA ARG A 309 16.99 25.04 -7.42
C ARG A 309 16.89 25.97 -6.20
N GLY A 310 17.70 25.71 -5.17
CA GLY A 310 17.72 26.45 -3.91
C GLY A 310 16.68 25.99 -2.88
N ASP A 311 15.88 24.98 -3.19
CA ASP A 311 14.96 24.36 -2.27
C ASP A 311 15.70 23.39 -1.33
N ARG A 312 15.55 23.63 -0.03
CA ARG A 312 16.29 22.91 1.02
C ARG A 312 15.46 21.84 1.73
N TRP A 313 14.16 21.80 1.45
CA TRP A 313 13.18 21.07 2.25
C TRP A 313 12.95 19.68 1.64
N MET A 314 13.93 18.79 1.80
CA MET A 314 13.85 17.43 1.25
C MET A 314 12.70 16.60 1.84
N GLN A 315 12.32 16.87 3.09
CA GLN A 315 11.17 16.23 3.75
C GLN A 315 9.83 16.64 3.13
N ASP A 316 9.73 17.88 2.65
CA ASP A 316 8.44 18.44 2.25
C ASP A 316 7.94 17.91 0.90
N GLU A 317 8.84 17.58 -0.02
CA GLU A 317 8.47 17.24 -1.40
C GLU A 317 8.08 15.77 -1.57
N LEU A 318 8.58 14.88 -0.72
CA LEU A 318 8.43 13.45 -0.96
C LEU A 318 8.39 12.64 0.34
N GLU A 319 7.72 11.50 0.29
CA GLU A 319 7.63 10.54 1.38
C GLU A 319 8.03 9.17 0.87
N PHE A 320 8.94 8.49 1.58
CA PHE A 320 9.39 7.15 1.17
C PHE A 320 8.45 6.09 1.72
N GLY A 321 7.84 5.32 0.82
CA GLY A 321 7.12 4.10 1.13
C GLY A 321 7.69 2.89 0.39
N TYR A 322 6.94 1.80 0.44
CA TYR A 322 7.21 0.59 -0.32
C TYR A 322 5.91 -0.13 -0.69
N ILE A 323 6.01 -1.01 -1.68
CA ILE A 323 4.98 -2.01 -2.00
C ILE A 323 5.57 -3.41 -1.90
N HIS A 324 4.72 -4.40 -1.64
CA HIS A 324 5.16 -5.76 -1.35
C HIS A 324 4.13 -6.78 -1.82
N ALA A 325 4.59 -7.79 -2.54
CA ALA A 325 3.89 -9.01 -2.91
C ALA A 325 4.79 -10.23 -2.60
N PRO A 326 4.26 -11.46 -2.58
CA PRO A 326 5.05 -12.66 -2.25
C PRO A 326 6.31 -12.83 -3.11
N HIS A 327 6.23 -12.47 -4.39
CA HIS A 327 7.32 -12.63 -5.36
C HIS A 327 8.29 -11.43 -5.42
N LYS A 328 7.87 -10.22 -5.01
CA LYS A 328 8.71 -9.01 -5.13
C LYS A 328 8.30 -7.87 -4.19
N SER A 329 9.27 -7.04 -3.82
CA SER A 329 9.07 -5.80 -3.07
C SER A 329 10.10 -4.75 -3.46
N PHE A 330 9.64 -3.51 -3.62
CA PHE A 330 10.50 -2.37 -3.92
C PHE A 330 9.99 -1.07 -3.28
N PRO A 331 10.87 -0.08 -3.02
CA PRO A 331 10.49 1.23 -2.52
C PRO A 331 9.69 2.02 -3.56
N VAL A 332 8.75 2.84 -3.07
CA VAL A 332 7.96 3.75 -3.91
C VAL A 332 7.99 5.13 -3.26
N VAL A 333 8.32 6.16 -4.03
CA VAL A 333 8.21 7.54 -3.56
C VAL A 333 6.81 8.09 -3.81
N LEU A 334 6.17 8.60 -2.76
CA LEU A 334 5.01 9.46 -2.89
C LEU A 334 5.50 10.90 -3.06
N ASP A 335 5.12 11.54 -4.15
CA ASP A 335 5.50 12.90 -4.52
C ASP A 335 4.37 13.89 -4.20
N SER A 336 4.69 14.89 -3.39
CA SER A 336 3.77 15.88 -2.85
C SER A 336 3.29 16.85 -3.93
N PRO A 337 2.01 17.30 -3.88
CA PRO A 337 1.55 18.37 -4.77
C PRO A 337 2.16 19.76 -4.43
N ARG A 338 3.16 19.83 -3.53
CA ARG A 338 3.88 21.05 -3.15
C ARG A 338 4.54 21.76 -4.34
N ASP A 339 5.07 21.02 -5.30
CA ASP A 339 5.51 21.49 -6.63
C ASP A 339 6.47 22.72 -6.63
N ARG A 340 7.49 22.75 -5.75
CA ARG A 340 8.49 23.85 -5.71
C ARG A 340 9.80 23.48 -6.43
N GLY A 341 10.95 23.77 -5.81
CA GLY A 341 12.25 23.60 -6.47
C GLY A 341 12.63 22.14 -6.65
N LEU A 342 12.13 21.26 -5.77
CA LEU A 342 12.35 19.82 -5.79
C LEU A 342 11.35 19.02 -6.63
N LYS A 343 10.35 19.64 -7.29
CA LYS A 343 9.28 18.93 -8.02
C LYS A 343 9.73 17.89 -9.04
N ASP A 344 10.89 18.13 -9.65
CA ASP A 344 11.45 17.23 -10.66
C ASP A 344 12.31 16.10 -10.02
N PHE A 345 12.68 16.22 -8.74
CA PHE A 345 13.61 15.32 -8.06
C PHE A 345 13.08 13.89 -7.96
N PRO A 346 11.83 13.62 -7.53
CA PRO A 346 11.32 12.24 -7.48
C PRO A 346 11.36 11.54 -8.84
N VAL A 347 10.94 12.22 -9.91
CA VAL A 347 10.87 11.63 -11.26
C VAL A 347 12.24 11.53 -11.93
N ARG A 348 13.14 12.50 -11.72
CA ARG A 348 14.44 12.54 -12.42
C ARG A 348 15.57 11.80 -11.70
N ASN A 349 15.49 11.71 -10.38
CA ASN A 349 16.59 11.22 -9.55
C ASN A 349 16.26 9.95 -8.78
N LEU A 350 14.97 9.65 -8.54
CA LEU A 350 14.55 8.45 -7.80
C LEU A 350 13.91 7.40 -8.72
N LEU A 351 12.97 7.79 -9.58
CA LEU A 351 12.30 6.86 -10.49
C LEU A 351 13.29 6.13 -11.40
N GLY A 352 13.33 4.81 -11.26
CA GLY A 352 14.21 3.91 -11.99
C GLY A 352 13.90 2.45 -11.65
N PRO A 353 14.79 1.50 -12.02
CA PRO A 353 14.60 0.08 -11.74
C PRO A 353 14.45 -0.17 -10.23
N ASP A 354 13.44 -0.93 -9.84
CA ASP A 354 13.10 -1.24 -8.43
C ASP A 354 12.92 0.02 -7.56
N PHE A 355 12.46 1.13 -8.15
CA PHE A 355 12.15 2.36 -7.42
C PHE A 355 10.95 3.07 -8.02
N GLY A 356 9.78 2.81 -7.44
CA GLY A 356 8.51 3.30 -7.94
C GLY A 356 8.22 4.75 -7.64
N TYR A 357 7.27 5.33 -8.36
CA TYR A 357 6.80 6.69 -8.23
C TYR A 357 5.27 6.76 -8.23
N VAL A 358 4.71 7.56 -7.32
CA VAL A 358 3.28 7.90 -7.31
C VAL A 358 3.08 9.34 -6.86
N THR A 359 2.09 10.03 -7.44
CA THR A 359 1.68 11.37 -7.01
C THR A 359 0.15 11.48 -7.02
N LYS A 360 -0.39 12.48 -6.31
CA LYS A 360 -1.80 12.87 -6.38
C LYS A 360 -1.91 14.32 -6.79
N LEU A 361 -2.57 14.53 -7.92
CA LEU A 361 -2.77 15.86 -8.47
C LEU A 361 -3.85 16.59 -7.69
N ALA A 362 -3.57 17.83 -7.30
CA ALA A 362 -4.53 18.79 -6.77
C ALA A 362 -4.44 20.07 -7.58
N ALA A 363 -5.53 20.85 -7.63
CA ALA A 363 -5.44 22.17 -8.25
C ALA A 363 -4.49 23.04 -7.43
N SER A 364 -3.62 23.82 -8.08
CA SER A 364 -2.62 24.64 -7.38
C SER A 364 -3.23 25.64 -6.39
N SER A 365 -4.48 26.06 -6.60
CA SER A 365 -5.25 26.90 -5.67
C SER A 365 -5.69 26.18 -4.39
N GLU A 366 -5.68 24.85 -4.37
CA GLU A 366 -6.08 24.02 -3.22
C GLU A 366 -4.87 23.60 -2.37
N VAL A 367 -3.67 23.60 -2.95
CA VAL A 367 -2.43 23.21 -2.26
C VAL A 367 -2.07 24.26 -1.21
N THR A 368 -1.86 23.81 0.02
CA THR A 368 -1.45 24.64 1.15
C THR A 368 -0.14 24.14 1.75
N SER A 369 0.35 24.81 2.79
CA SER A 369 1.50 24.33 3.56
C SER A 369 1.28 22.93 4.16
N LEU A 370 0.02 22.54 4.44
CA LEU A 370 -0.31 21.23 5.01
C LEU A 370 -0.18 20.06 4.00
N ASP A 371 0.07 20.36 2.72
CA ASP A 371 0.32 19.34 1.69
C ASP A 371 1.79 18.95 1.56
N SER A 372 2.71 19.71 2.18
CA SER A 372 4.10 19.28 2.34
C SER A 372 4.17 18.04 3.23
N PHE A 373 5.10 17.12 2.95
CA PHE A 373 5.20 15.85 3.68
C PHE A 373 5.97 15.89 5.00
N GLY A 374 6.48 17.04 5.45
CA GLY A 374 6.68 17.27 6.89
C GLY A 374 5.37 17.16 7.70
N ASN A 375 4.22 17.29 7.02
CA ASN A 375 2.89 17.08 7.58
C ASN A 375 2.33 15.65 7.38
N LEU A 376 3.14 14.70 6.92
CA LEU A 376 2.79 13.30 6.71
C LEU A 376 3.79 12.41 7.45
N GLU A 377 3.40 11.89 8.60
CA GLU A 377 4.22 11.01 9.41
C GLU A 377 3.54 9.65 9.59
N VAL A 378 4.25 8.70 10.21
CA VAL A 378 3.65 7.42 10.59
C VAL A 378 4.19 6.95 11.94
N SER A 379 3.28 6.45 12.77
CA SER A 379 3.62 5.88 14.08
C SER A 379 4.31 4.52 13.95
N PRO A 380 5.05 4.08 14.98
CA PRO A 380 5.48 2.69 15.10
C PRO A 380 4.29 1.72 15.20
N PRO A 381 4.52 0.40 15.11
CA PRO A 381 3.47 -0.59 15.39
C PRO A 381 2.84 -0.40 16.77
N VAL A 382 1.51 -0.38 16.83
CA VAL A 382 0.76 -0.12 18.07
C VAL A 382 -0.47 -0.99 18.18
N THR A 383 -0.99 -1.11 19.41
CA THR A 383 -2.32 -1.68 19.67
C THR A 383 -3.15 -0.63 20.38
N ALA A 384 -4.31 -0.28 19.81
CA ALA A 384 -5.22 0.72 20.35
C ALA A 384 -6.65 0.18 20.37
N ASN A 385 -7.37 0.37 21.47
CA ASN A 385 -8.78 -0.05 21.62
C ASN A 385 -9.05 -1.52 21.24
N GLY A 386 -8.12 -2.42 21.57
CA GLY A 386 -8.23 -3.85 21.26
C GLY A 386 -7.89 -4.22 19.82
N LYS A 387 -7.52 -3.27 18.97
CA LYS A 387 -7.11 -3.49 17.58
C LYS A 387 -5.60 -3.33 17.41
N ASN A 388 -4.98 -4.28 16.72
CA ASN A 388 -3.56 -4.24 16.40
C ASN A 388 -3.31 -3.52 15.07
N TYR A 389 -2.36 -2.61 15.05
CA TYR A 389 -1.87 -1.88 13.88
C TYR A 389 -0.38 -2.19 13.68
N PRO A 390 -0.05 -3.37 13.12
CA PRO A 390 1.32 -3.87 13.08
C PRO A 390 2.23 -3.12 12.09
N LEU A 391 1.66 -2.28 11.22
CA LEU A 391 2.38 -1.37 10.33
C LEU A 391 2.32 0.08 10.81
N GLY A 392 1.85 0.29 12.05
CA GLY A 392 1.58 1.61 12.60
C GLY A 392 0.37 2.28 11.98
N ARG A 393 0.20 3.56 12.31
CA ARG A 393 -0.86 4.44 11.80
C ARG A 393 -0.27 5.74 11.25
N ILE A 394 -0.69 6.12 10.05
CA ILE A 394 -0.34 7.39 9.42
C ILE A 394 -0.89 8.54 10.27
N LEU A 395 -0.12 9.61 10.42
CA LEU A 395 -0.43 10.82 11.17
C LEU A 395 -0.32 12.02 10.22
N ILE A 396 -1.42 12.73 10.00
CA ILE A 396 -1.44 13.92 9.15
C ILE A 396 -2.00 15.11 9.91
N GLY A 397 -1.41 16.28 9.75
CA GLY A 397 -1.90 17.49 10.39
C GLY A 397 -3.06 18.13 9.64
N SER A 398 -3.99 18.68 10.40
CA SER A 398 -5.26 19.26 9.95
C SER A 398 -5.60 20.49 10.79
N SER A 399 -6.74 21.11 10.48
CA SER A 399 -7.34 22.17 11.29
C SER A 399 -8.33 21.59 12.30
N PHE A 400 -8.73 22.42 13.26
CA PHE A 400 -9.73 22.03 14.25
C PHE A 400 -11.05 21.68 13.53
N PRO A 401 -11.80 20.62 13.93
CA PRO A 401 -12.96 20.14 13.17
C PRO A 401 -14.06 21.18 12.88
N THR A 402 -14.16 22.22 13.72
CA THR A 402 -15.18 23.27 13.59
C THR A 402 -14.68 24.53 12.88
N SER A 403 -13.41 24.60 12.47
CA SER A 403 -12.84 25.76 11.77
C SER A 403 -12.72 25.51 10.27
N ALA A 404 -12.86 26.58 9.48
CA ALA A 404 -12.52 26.58 8.06
C ALA A 404 -10.99 26.79 7.88
N GLY A 405 -10.19 26.04 8.64
CA GLY A 405 -8.73 26.15 8.63
C GLY A 405 -8.09 25.43 7.45
N ARG A 406 -6.76 25.41 7.41
CA ARG A 406 -6.02 24.65 6.39
C ARG A 406 -6.23 23.15 6.61
N ARG A 407 -6.18 22.37 5.53
CA ARG A 407 -6.19 20.90 5.56
C ARG A 407 -5.43 20.39 4.36
N MET A 408 -4.76 19.26 4.51
CA MET A 408 -4.21 18.52 3.38
C MET A 408 -5.31 18.26 2.35
N THR A 409 -4.98 18.39 1.07
CA THR A 409 -5.89 18.23 -0.07
C THR A 409 -6.64 16.90 0.00
N LYS A 410 -7.89 16.91 -0.45
CA LYS A 410 -8.75 15.71 -0.44
C LYS A 410 -8.11 14.55 -1.22
N ALA A 411 -7.49 14.84 -2.36
CA ALA A 411 -6.85 13.84 -3.21
C ALA A 411 -5.75 13.04 -2.47
N VAL A 412 -4.88 13.72 -1.71
CA VAL A 412 -3.84 13.04 -0.92
C VAL A 412 -4.45 12.29 0.25
N ARG A 413 -5.38 12.91 0.99
CA ARG A 413 -6.03 12.25 2.14
C ARG A 413 -6.75 10.97 1.73
N ASP A 414 -7.60 11.04 0.71
CA ASP A 414 -8.38 9.88 0.27
C ASP A 414 -7.50 8.77 -0.25
N PHE A 415 -6.40 9.10 -0.92
CA PHE A 415 -5.38 8.13 -1.29
C PHE A 415 -4.80 7.42 -0.06
N LEU A 416 -4.37 8.16 0.96
CA LEU A 416 -3.83 7.57 2.20
C LEU A 416 -4.87 6.69 2.93
N TYR A 417 -6.13 7.13 3.01
CA TYR A 417 -7.21 6.33 3.59
C TYR A 417 -7.49 5.05 2.79
N ALA A 418 -7.42 5.12 1.46
CA ALA A 418 -7.70 3.98 0.59
C ALA A 418 -6.65 2.86 0.69
N GLN A 419 -5.45 3.14 1.22
CA GLN A 419 -4.43 2.12 1.46
C GLN A 419 -4.82 1.15 2.59
N ARG A 420 -5.72 1.57 3.49
CA ARG A 420 -6.28 0.83 4.64
C ARG A 420 -5.29 0.39 5.73
N VAL A 421 -4.14 -0.16 5.36
CA VAL A 421 -3.22 -0.89 6.24
C VAL A 421 -2.50 -0.04 7.28
N GLN A 422 -2.50 1.28 7.14
CA GLN A 422 -1.97 2.23 8.13
C GLN A 422 -3.02 3.26 8.60
N SER A 423 -4.31 2.97 8.40
CA SER A 423 -5.49 3.69 8.95
C SER A 423 -5.21 5.11 9.53
N PRO A 424 -5.16 6.15 8.67
CA PRO A 424 -4.71 7.49 9.05
C PRO A 424 -5.45 8.11 10.24
N VAL A 425 -4.75 8.96 10.99
CA VAL A 425 -5.26 9.80 12.07
C VAL A 425 -4.95 11.25 11.75
N GLU A 426 -5.96 12.12 11.85
CA GLU A 426 -5.76 13.56 11.70
C GLU A 426 -5.44 14.20 13.06
N LEU A 427 -4.32 14.92 13.09
CA LEU A 427 -3.84 15.71 14.22
C LEU A 427 -4.14 17.20 13.98
N TYR A 428 -4.06 18.01 15.03
CA TYR A 428 -4.21 19.46 14.91
C TYR A 428 -2.86 20.14 14.75
N SER A 429 -2.53 20.56 13.53
CA SER A 429 -1.29 21.27 13.20
C SER A 429 -1.53 22.71 12.74
N ASP A 430 -2.77 23.10 12.37
CA ASP A 430 -3.05 24.44 11.82
C ASP A 430 -2.81 25.61 12.82
N TRP A 431 -2.54 25.31 14.09
CA TRP A 431 -2.05 26.29 15.07
C TRP A 431 -0.61 26.74 14.82
N LEU A 432 0.19 25.97 14.07
CA LEU A 432 1.54 26.32 13.64
C LEU A 432 1.51 27.10 12.33
N PHE A 433 2.45 28.04 12.15
CA PHE A 433 2.52 28.87 10.96
C PHE A 433 2.80 28.03 9.71
N VAL A 434 3.78 27.11 9.80
CA VAL A 434 4.06 26.14 8.74
C VAL A 434 2.97 25.07 8.74
N GLY A 435 2.65 24.50 9.90
CA GLY A 435 1.46 23.69 10.07
C GLY A 435 1.72 22.20 9.89
N HIS A 436 2.91 21.73 10.28
CA HIS A 436 3.34 20.35 10.11
C HIS A 436 3.35 19.60 11.43
N VAL A 437 3.17 18.28 11.39
CA VAL A 437 3.17 17.44 12.59
C VAL A 437 4.59 17.19 13.12
N ASP A 438 5.59 17.15 12.24
CA ASP A 438 7.01 16.99 12.58
C ASP A 438 7.57 18.18 13.41
N GLU A 439 6.84 19.29 13.46
CA GLU A 439 7.17 20.45 14.29
C GLU A 439 6.89 20.20 15.78
N PHE A 440 5.98 19.30 16.16
CA PHE A 440 5.63 19.14 17.58
C PHE A 440 5.73 17.71 18.09
N MET A 441 5.97 16.74 17.22
CA MET A 441 6.11 15.35 17.60
C MET A 441 7.15 14.60 16.77
N THR A 442 7.75 13.56 17.36
CA THR A 442 8.52 12.55 16.64
C THR A 442 8.53 11.23 17.43
N PHE A 443 8.98 10.14 16.80
CA PHE A 443 9.18 8.85 17.47
C PHE A 443 10.65 8.46 17.46
N VAL A 444 11.12 7.94 18.58
CA VAL A 444 12.47 7.36 18.71
C VAL A 444 12.38 5.90 19.14
N PRO A 445 13.23 5.01 18.59
CA PRO A 445 13.24 3.62 19.01
C PRO A 445 13.81 3.48 20.43
N THR A 446 13.39 2.46 21.15
CA THR A 446 13.96 2.09 22.45
C THR A 446 14.15 0.58 22.55
N ALA A 447 14.99 0.14 23.48
CA ALA A 447 15.27 -1.30 23.67
C ALA A 447 14.26 -2.02 24.57
N ASP A 448 13.32 -1.28 25.18
CA ASP A 448 12.34 -1.88 26.08
C ASP A 448 11.20 -2.58 25.33
N LYS A 449 10.25 -3.15 26.10
CA LYS A 449 9.15 -3.93 25.52
C LYS A 449 8.23 -3.10 24.60
N LYS A 450 8.08 -1.79 24.84
CA LYS A 450 7.28 -0.93 23.97
C LYS A 450 8.01 -0.70 22.64
N GLY A 451 9.34 -0.61 22.70
CA GLY A 451 10.20 -0.51 21.53
C GLY A 451 10.32 0.92 20.98
N PHE A 452 9.62 1.90 21.57
CA PHE A 452 9.68 3.31 21.18
C PHE A 452 9.26 4.28 22.28
N ARG A 453 9.52 5.57 22.07
CA ARG A 453 8.90 6.69 22.78
C ARG A 453 8.38 7.74 21.81
N LEU A 454 7.24 8.33 22.14
CA LEU A 454 6.74 9.54 21.50
C LEU A 454 7.42 10.75 22.18
N LEU A 455 8.10 11.58 21.40
CA LEU A 455 8.64 12.85 21.87
C LEU A 455 7.64 13.95 21.51
N LEU A 456 7.24 14.78 22.47
CA LEU A 456 6.38 15.94 22.23
C LEU A 456 7.09 17.23 22.61
N ALA A 457 6.94 18.27 21.77
CA ALA A 457 7.33 19.62 22.14
C ALA A 457 6.57 20.07 23.39
N SER A 458 7.23 20.74 24.33
CA SER A 458 6.60 21.09 25.61
C SER A 458 7.04 22.47 26.11
N PRO A 459 6.24 23.52 25.84
CA PRO A 459 6.40 24.82 26.48
C PRO A 459 6.43 24.78 28.00
N VAL A 460 5.56 23.98 28.63
CA VAL A 460 5.53 23.87 30.10
C VAL A 460 6.82 23.27 30.64
N SER A 461 7.39 22.26 29.98
CA SER A 461 8.71 21.70 30.34
C SER A 461 9.81 22.76 30.26
N CYS A 462 9.81 23.58 29.20
CA CYS A 462 10.77 24.68 29.05
C CYS A 462 10.63 25.76 30.13
N PHE A 463 9.41 26.24 30.40
CA PHE A 463 9.18 27.23 31.47
C PHE A 463 9.54 26.68 32.85
N ARG A 464 9.31 25.40 33.13
CA ARG A 464 9.72 24.75 34.39
C ARG A 464 11.24 24.76 34.53
N LEU A 465 11.96 24.33 33.49
CA LEU A 465 13.42 24.34 33.48
C LEU A 465 13.96 25.76 33.66
N PHE A 466 13.42 26.74 32.95
CA PHE A 466 13.86 28.14 33.07
C PHE A 466 13.57 28.73 34.45
N ARG A 467 12.43 28.43 35.07
CA ARG A 467 12.15 28.83 36.46
C ARG A 467 13.17 28.24 37.43
N GLN A 468 13.45 26.93 37.30
CA GLN A 468 14.48 26.28 38.09
C GLN A 468 15.84 26.98 37.91
N LYS A 469 16.26 27.27 36.68
CA LYS A 469 17.53 27.98 36.42
C LYS A 469 17.54 29.40 36.98
N LYS A 470 16.41 30.11 36.93
CA LYS A 470 16.28 31.41 37.58
C LYS A 470 16.47 31.31 39.09
N ASP A 471 15.86 30.32 39.74
CA ASP A 471 15.94 30.10 41.19
C ASP A 471 17.34 29.67 41.63
N GLU A 472 18.09 28.99 40.74
CA GLU A 472 19.53 28.68 40.90
C GLU A 472 20.44 29.92 40.71
N GLY A 473 19.89 31.11 40.47
CA GLY A 473 20.64 32.36 40.28
C GLY A 473 21.06 32.65 38.83
N HIS A 474 20.56 31.88 37.85
CA HIS A 474 20.92 32.01 36.43
C HIS A 474 19.90 32.84 35.61
N GLY A 475 19.13 33.70 36.27
CA GLY A 475 18.08 34.51 35.62
C GLY A 475 18.58 35.48 34.55
N ASP A 476 19.80 36.01 34.68
CA ASP A 476 20.36 37.01 33.77
C ASP A 476 21.10 36.42 32.55
N ILE A 477 21.21 35.09 32.48
CA ILE A 477 21.86 34.40 31.38
C ILE A 477 21.03 34.54 30.11
N THR A 478 21.70 34.86 29.02
CA THR A 478 21.09 35.12 27.72
C THR A 478 20.95 33.85 26.89
N LEU A 479 19.86 33.77 26.13
CA LEU A 479 19.71 32.84 25.01
C LEU A 479 20.36 33.44 23.75
N PHE A 480 20.55 32.61 22.72
CA PHE A 480 21.01 33.03 21.39
C PHE A 480 22.39 33.70 21.39
N GLN A 481 23.29 33.27 22.28
CA GLN A 481 24.64 33.81 22.33
C GLN A 481 25.35 33.69 20.97
N GLY A 482 25.73 34.83 20.40
CA GLY A 482 26.37 34.90 19.08
C GLY A 482 25.41 34.71 17.88
N LYS A 483 24.10 34.64 18.11
CA LYS A 483 23.08 34.40 17.07
C LYS A 483 22.10 35.54 16.88
N GLU A 484 21.69 36.20 17.96
CA GLU A 484 20.77 37.34 17.89
C GLU A 484 21.32 38.58 18.60
N THR A 485 20.91 39.76 18.11
CA THR A 485 21.21 41.05 18.76
C THR A 485 20.24 41.37 19.89
N LYS A 486 19.02 40.82 19.85
CA LYS A 486 18.01 41.04 20.89
C LYS A 486 18.37 40.25 22.14
N ARG A 487 18.57 40.98 23.24
CA ARG A 487 18.88 40.37 24.53
C ARG A 487 17.64 39.74 25.16
N TRP A 488 17.57 38.41 25.09
CA TRP A 488 16.61 37.56 25.80
C TRP A 488 17.32 36.84 26.94
N THR A 489 16.93 37.13 28.19
CA THR A 489 17.41 36.40 29.37
C THR A 489 16.37 35.43 29.87
N VAL A 490 16.78 34.43 30.66
CA VAL A 490 15.88 33.49 31.34
C VAL A 490 14.79 34.24 32.11
N ALA A 491 15.16 35.22 32.93
CA ALA A 491 14.22 36.01 33.71
C ALA A 491 13.23 36.79 32.82
N LYS A 492 13.71 37.37 31.72
CA LYS A 492 12.88 38.12 30.77
C LYS A 492 11.87 37.22 30.05
N ILE A 493 12.26 36.02 29.65
CA ILE A 493 11.32 35.04 29.05
C ILE A 493 10.21 34.70 30.03
N ILE A 494 10.56 34.38 31.28
CA ILE A 494 9.60 34.00 32.31
C ILE A 494 8.67 35.16 32.69
N SER A 495 9.15 36.39 32.66
CA SER A 495 8.38 37.58 33.07
C SER A 495 7.63 38.28 31.94
N THR A 496 7.73 37.82 30.69
CA THR A 496 7.04 38.45 29.57
C THR A 496 5.64 37.84 29.43
N ASP A 497 4.62 38.54 29.94
CA ASP A 497 3.23 38.04 29.98
C ASP A 497 2.68 37.57 28.63
N THR A 498 3.01 38.26 27.54
CA THR A 498 2.56 37.86 26.19
C THR A 498 3.15 36.52 25.79
N LEU A 499 4.46 36.33 25.97
CA LEU A 499 5.15 35.09 25.64
C LEU A 499 4.65 33.92 26.50
N VAL A 500 4.34 34.17 27.78
CA VAL A 500 3.72 33.17 28.67
C VAL A 500 2.34 32.75 28.13
N LYS A 501 1.47 33.71 27.79
CA LYS A 501 0.12 33.42 27.25
C LYS A 501 0.16 32.68 25.91
N GLU A 502 1.04 33.12 25.01
CA GLU A 502 1.28 32.49 23.71
C GLU A 502 1.70 31.02 23.86
N ASN A 503 2.59 30.73 24.82
CA ASN A 503 3.08 29.38 25.05
C ASN A 503 2.12 28.51 25.86
N LEU A 504 1.27 29.10 26.72
CA LEU A 504 0.15 28.37 27.32
C LEU A 504 -0.84 27.93 26.25
N TYR A 505 -1.15 28.79 25.26
CA TYR A 505 -1.95 28.42 24.11
C TYR A 505 -1.30 27.30 23.28
N ALA A 506 -0.01 27.42 22.95
CA ALA A 506 0.72 26.38 22.23
C ALA A 506 0.71 25.05 23.00
N GLN A 507 0.92 25.07 24.31
CA GLN A 507 0.83 23.88 25.15
C GLN A 507 -0.56 23.25 25.07
N HIS A 508 -1.65 24.03 25.16
CA HIS A 508 -3.00 23.47 25.04
C HIS A 508 -3.24 22.82 23.66
N CYS A 509 -2.67 23.36 22.59
CA CYS A 509 -2.75 22.75 21.26
C CYS A 509 -2.01 21.41 21.22
N ILE A 510 -0.83 21.33 21.87
CA ILE A 510 -0.05 20.09 21.97
C ILE A 510 -0.74 19.08 22.89
N ASP A 511 -1.33 19.51 24.01
CA ASP A 511 -2.08 18.64 24.92
C ASP A 511 -3.29 18.01 24.24
N TRP A 512 -4.00 18.78 23.40
CA TRP A 512 -5.10 18.24 22.59
C TRP A 512 -4.61 17.13 21.64
N ASN A 513 -3.44 17.32 21.01
CA ASN A 513 -2.82 16.28 20.20
C ASN A 513 -2.32 15.09 21.03
N ARG A 514 -1.77 15.34 22.23
CA ARG A 514 -1.33 14.30 23.18
C ARG A 514 -2.50 13.37 23.50
N ASP A 515 -3.68 13.91 23.76
CA ASP A 515 -4.87 13.12 24.05
C ASP A 515 -5.33 12.27 22.85
N ILE A 516 -5.30 12.83 21.64
CA ILE A 516 -5.59 12.06 20.42
C ILE A 516 -4.56 10.96 20.21
N LEU A 517 -3.27 11.27 20.30
CA LEU A 517 -2.19 10.29 20.12
C LEU A 517 -2.31 9.16 21.15
N LYS A 518 -2.62 9.48 22.41
CA LYS A 518 -2.87 8.47 23.45
C LYS A 518 -4.06 7.58 23.12
N GLN A 519 -5.17 8.17 22.70
CA GLN A 519 -6.38 7.43 22.34
C GLN A 519 -6.17 6.54 21.11
N GLU A 520 -5.67 7.13 20.02
CA GLU A 520 -5.61 6.51 18.70
C GLU A 520 -4.43 5.55 18.53
N LEU A 521 -3.38 5.70 19.34
CA LEU A 521 -2.19 4.83 19.32
C LEU A 521 -2.05 3.97 20.59
N GLY A 522 -2.99 4.04 21.53
CA GLY A 522 -2.96 3.27 22.77
C GLY A 522 -1.72 3.59 23.63
N LEU A 523 -1.39 4.87 23.76
CA LEU A 523 -0.24 5.33 24.54
C LEU A 523 -0.64 5.69 25.97
N THR A 524 0.31 5.47 26.87
CA THR A 524 0.28 5.93 28.25
C THR A 524 1.26 7.07 28.45
N GLU A 525 1.24 7.75 29.60
CA GLU A 525 2.23 8.79 29.91
C GLU A 525 3.67 8.25 29.93
N ASP A 526 3.87 6.98 30.29
CA ASP A 526 5.19 6.34 30.29
C ASP A 526 5.78 6.17 28.87
N ASP A 527 4.93 6.23 27.85
CA ASP A 527 5.32 6.15 26.43
C ASP A 527 5.72 7.52 25.86
N ILE A 528 5.55 8.62 26.62
CA ILE A 528 5.70 10.00 26.15
C ILE A 528 6.81 10.73 26.90
N ILE A 529 7.65 11.46 26.16
CA ILE A 529 8.70 12.31 26.72
C ILE A 529 8.52 13.74 26.23
N ASP A 530 8.40 14.66 27.19
CA ASP A 530 8.24 16.09 26.94
C ASP A 530 9.60 16.78 26.71
N ILE A 531 9.85 17.19 25.47
CA ILE A 531 11.05 17.89 25.04
C ILE A 531 10.83 19.41 25.16
N PRO A 532 11.66 20.17 25.90
CA PRO A 532 11.49 21.61 26.05
C PRO A 532 11.46 22.35 24.70
N ALA A 533 10.37 23.07 24.45
CA ALA A 533 10.20 23.92 23.27
C ALA A 533 9.63 25.26 23.69
N LEU A 534 9.80 26.31 22.88
CA LEU A 534 9.07 27.56 23.03
C LEU A 534 8.59 28.03 21.68
N PHE A 535 7.46 28.71 21.66
CA PHE A 535 6.85 29.28 20.48
C PHE A 535 6.58 30.77 20.66
N LYS A 536 6.36 31.45 19.55
CA LYS A 536 5.89 32.82 19.49
C LYS A 536 4.78 32.91 18.46
N LEU A 537 3.68 33.59 18.79
CA LEU A 537 2.60 33.77 17.84
C LEU A 537 2.90 34.95 16.91
N GLU A 538 2.68 34.73 15.61
CA GLU A 538 2.74 35.78 14.60
C GLU A 538 1.40 36.51 14.43
N THR A 539 1.43 37.59 13.66
CA THR A 539 0.24 38.36 13.30
C THR A 539 -0.71 37.45 12.50
N GLY A 540 -1.78 36.96 13.14
CA GLY A 540 -2.66 35.91 12.59
C GLY A 540 -2.87 34.72 13.52
N GLY A 541 -2.21 34.68 14.68
CA GLY A 541 -2.50 33.73 15.76
C GLY A 541 -1.84 32.35 15.63
N ARG A 542 -0.98 32.16 14.61
CA ARG A 542 -0.22 30.92 14.42
C ARG A 542 1.17 31.00 15.02
N ALA A 543 1.66 29.88 15.53
CA ALA A 543 2.93 29.76 16.24
C ALA A 543 4.12 29.51 15.30
N LEU A 544 5.24 30.17 15.59
CA LEU A 544 6.57 29.84 15.09
C LEU A 544 7.44 29.36 16.26
N ALA A 545 8.40 28.49 16.00
CA ALA A 545 9.40 28.11 16.98
C ALA A 545 10.22 29.34 17.43
N PHE A 546 10.32 29.56 18.74
CA PHE A 546 11.07 30.68 19.33
C PHE A 546 12.58 30.46 19.27
N PHE A 547 13.00 29.21 19.45
CA PHE A 547 14.35 28.70 19.22
C PHE A 547 14.25 27.37 18.42
N PRO A 548 15.35 26.86 17.84
CA PRO A 548 15.33 25.65 17.02
C PRO A 548 14.59 24.49 17.68
N ASN A 549 13.59 23.95 16.98
CA ASN A 549 12.64 23.02 17.57
C ASN A 549 13.20 21.59 17.66
N MET A 550 13.63 21.20 18.86
CA MET A 550 14.41 19.97 19.08
C MET A 550 13.67 18.67 18.72
N VAL A 551 12.33 18.64 18.67
CA VAL A 551 11.61 17.42 18.23
C VAL A 551 11.69 17.17 16.73
N ASN A 552 11.97 18.20 15.93
CA ASN A 552 12.15 18.12 14.48
C ASN A 552 13.57 17.60 14.15
N MET A 553 13.85 16.38 14.59
CA MET A 553 15.18 15.76 14.57
C MET A 553 15.31 14.62 13.55
N LEU A 554 16.53 14.36 13.10
CA LEU A 554 16.86 13.20 12.28
C LEU A 554 17.10 11.96 13.17
N VAL A 555 16.33 10.88 12.95
CA VAL A 555 16.42 9.64 13.75
C VAL A 555 17.08 8.52 12.95
N LEU A 556 18.31 8.15 13.30
CA LEU A 556 19.10 7.08 12.67
C LEU A 556 19.34 5.91 13.63
N GLY A 557 18.26 5.22 14.01
CA GLY A 557 18.34 4.19 15.04
C GLY A 557 18.61 4.83 16.39
N LYS A 558 19.79 4.56 16.98
CA LYS A 558 20.21 5.15 18.26
C LYS A 558 20.83 6.54 18.12
N GLU A 559 21.27 6.92 16.91
CA GLU A 559 21.92 8.21 16.66
C GLU A 559 20.87 9.27 16.28
N LEU A 560 20.82 10.36 17.04
CA LEU A 560 19.85 11.45 16.87
C LEU A 560 20.55 12.73 16.43
N GLY A 561 20.14 13.29 15.29
CA GLY A 561 20.53 14.61 14.81
C GLY A 561 19.52 15.67 15.25
N ILE A 562 19.76 16.28 16.40
CA ILE A 562 18.82 17.20 17.06
C ILE A 562 19.17 18.65 16.69
N PRO A 563 18.21 19.50 16.31
CA PRO A 563 18.45 20.94 16.10
C PRO A 563 19.09 21.59 17.34
N LYS A 564 20.15 22.38 17.16
CA LYS A 564 20.87 23.02 18.28
C LYS A 564 20.05 24.20 18.83
N PRO A 565 19.58 24.18 20.10
CA PRO A 565 18.55 25.11 20.57
C PRO A 565 19.07 26.51 20.96
N TYR A 566 20.38 26.70 21.11
CA TYR A 566 20.97 27.98 21.58
C TYR A 566 20.36 28.54 22.88
N GLY A 567 20.05 27.63 23.82
CA GLY A 567 19.58 27.97 25.15
C GLY A 567 20.63 28.63 26.05
N PRO A 568 20.26 28.95 27.30
CA PRO A 568 21.17 29.55 28.28
C PRO A 568 22.39 28.67 28.53
N VAL A 569 23.59 29.25 28.43
CA VAL A 569 24.86 28.54 28.72
C VAL A 569 25.22 28.71 30.19
N ILE A 570 25.21 27.62 30.95
CA ILE A 570 25.51 27.55 32.38
C ILE A 570 26.71 26.62 32.55
N LYS A 571 27.80 27.10 33.16
CA LYS A 571 29.05 26.32 33.34
C LYS A 571 29.52 25.67 32.03
N GLU A 572 29.57 26.46 30.96
CA GLU A 572 30.04 26.09 29.61
C GLU A 572 29.13 25.16 28.79
N SER A 573 28.02 24.67 29.34
CA SER A 573 27.04 23.85 28.59
C SER A 573 25.69 24.54 28.43
N CYS A 574 25.00 24.24 27.33
CA CYS A 574 23.63 24.72 27.11
C CYS A 574 22.66 23.90 27.95
N CYS A 575 21.90 24.54 28.85
CA CYS A 575 21.04 23.82 29.78
C CYS A 575 19.86 23.07 29.10
N LEU A 576 19.45 23.51 27.89
CA LEU A 576 18.46 22.79 27.10
C LEU A 576 19.05 21.49 26.51
N GLU A 577 20.29 21.56 25.99
CA GLU A 577 21.00 20.40 25.47
C GLU A 577 21.23 19.37 26.58
N ASP A 578 21.74 19.80 27.74
CA ASP A 578 21.94 18.93 28.90
C ASP A 578 20.64 18.27 29.38
N TYR A 579 19.54 19.03 29.40
CA TYR A 579 18.24 18.50 29.82
C TYR A 579 17.72 17.44 28.85
N VAL A 580 17.79 17.68 27.54
CA VAL A 580 17.40 16.68 26.54
C VAL A 580 18.27 15.42 26.61
N VAL A 581 19.58 15.58 26.77
CA VAL A 581 20.48 14.43 26.99
C VAL A 581 20.09 13.66 28.25
N SER A 582 19.70 14.34 29.34
CA SER A 582 19.27 13.67 30.57
C SER A 582 17.99 12.84 30.41
N LEU A 583 17.12 13.22 29.47
CA LEU A 583 15.89 12.48 29.14
C LEU A 583 16.15 11.28 28.22
N LEU A 584 17.02 11.45 27.21
CA LEU A 584 17.18 10.49 26.12
C LEU A 584 18.33 9.50 26.34
N LYS A 585 19.40 9.89 27.04
CA LYS A 585 20.53 9.01 27.35
C LYS A 585 20.15 7.75 28.14
N PRO A 586 19.20 7.79 29.12
CA PRO A 586 18.73 6.58 29.80
C PRO A 586 18.07 5.56 28.87
N LEU A 587 17.64 5.97 27.66
CA LEU A 587 17.08 5.10 26.63
C LEU A 587 18.14 4.59 25.65
N GLU A 588 19.43 4.83 25.94
CA GLU A 588 20.57 4.51 25.06
C GLU A 588 20.54 5.26 23.73
N LEU A 589 19.98 6.47 23.72
CA LEU A 589 19.96 7.35 22.55
C LEU A 589 21.11 8.36 22.60
N ASN A 590 21.86 8.43 21.51
CA ASN A 590 23.00 9.30 21.33
C ASN A 590 22.53 10.62 20.70
N CYS A 591 22.72 11.72 21.41
CA CYS A 591 22.24 13.03 21.00
C CYS A 591 23.37 13.85 20.39
N THR A 592 23.25 14.19 19.11
CA THR A 592 24.16 15.08 18.38
C THR A 592 23.42 16.36 18.01
N PHE A 593 23.82 17.49 18.58
CA PHE A 593 23.19 18.79 18.32
C PHE A 593 23.76 19.44 17.05
N ILE A 594 22.93 19.55 16.03
CA ILE A 594 23.27 20.04 14.69
C ILE A 594 23.01 21.53 14.60
N GLU A 595 24.01 22.29 14.16
CA GLU A 595 23.86 23.72 13.88
C GLU A 595 23.10 23.94 12.56
N ASP A 596 21.88 24.43 12.66
CA ASP A 596 20.98 24.72 11.55
C ASP A 596 20.38 26.14 11.60
N PHE A 597 20.77 26.96 12.59
CA PHE A 597 20.09 28.20 12.93
C PHE A 597 19.89 29.17 11.75
N VAL A 598 20.95 29.44 10.98
CA VAL A 598 20.88 30.39 9.86
C VAL A 598 20.30 29.74 8.61
N SER A 599 20.67 28.50 8.32
CA SER A 599 20.34 27.81 7.08
C SER A 599 18.92 27.25 7.04
N TYR A 600 18.35 26.89 8.20
CA TYR A 600 17.02 26.26 8.32
C TYR A 600 16.12 27.01 9.31
N HIS A 601 16.50 27.16 10.58
CA HIS A 601 15.60 27.74 11.62
C HIS A 601 15.07 29.13 11.24
N LYS A 602 15.96 30.03 10.77
CA LYS A 602 15.57 31.36 10.27
C LYS A 602 14.68 31.36 9.04
N LYS A 603 14.47 30.19 8.44
CA LYS A 603 13.61 29.93 7.28
C LYS A 603 12.43 29.02 7.63
N LEU A 604 12.12 28.89 8.93
CA LEU A 604 10.94 28.25 9.49
C LEU A 604 10.92 26.72 9.37
N GLY A 605 12.06 26.06 9.54
CA GLY A 605 12.14 24.60 9.65
C GLY A 605 13.47 24.18 10.26
N GLU A 606 13.65 22.90 10.60
CA GLU A 606 14.84 22.42 11.30
C GLU A 606 15.49 21.23 10.59
N VAL A 607 16.32 20.46 11.30
CA VAL A 607 17.04 19.29 10.79
C VAL A 607 16.15 18.29 10.05
N HIS A 608 15.02 17.87 10.64
CA HIS A 608 14.12 16.89 10.01
C HIS A 608 13.55 17.44 8.71
N CYS A 609 12.99 18.66 8.70
CA CYS A 609 12.47 19.28 7.47
C CYS A 609 13.51 19.36 6.32
N GLY A 610 14.79 19.50 6.67
CA GLY A 610 15.91 19.60 5.71
C GLY A 610 16.46 18.26 5.20
N THR A 611 16.03 17.14 5.78
CA THR A 611 16.52 15.79 5.47
C THR A 611 15.35 14.85 5.16
N ASN A 612 15.61 13.68 4.61
CA ASN A 612 14.59 12.63 4.46
C ASN A 612 15.26 11.26 4.51
N VAL A 613 14.63 10.23 5.04
CA VAL A 613 15.25 8.93 5.31
C VAL A 613 14.48 7.80 4.66
N ARG A 614 15.13 7.06 3.76
CA ARG A 614 14.61 5.79 3.27
C ARG A 614 14.95 4.69 4.27
N ARG A 615 13.96 3.90 4.68
CA ARG A 615 14.11 2.86 5.71
C ARG A 615 13.78 1.48 5.14
N LYS A 616 14.20 0.44 5.86
CA LYS A 616 13.78 -0.94 5.56
C LYS A 616 12.27 -1.09 5.71
N PRO A 617 11.61 -1.87 4.83
CA PRO A 617 10.22 -2.27 5.00
C PRO A 617 9.96 -2.98 6.33
N PHE A 618 8.69 -3.04 6.73
CA PHE A 618 8.28 -3.90 7.85
C PHE A 618 8.50 -5.37 7.49
N PRO A 619 8.92 -6.21 8.46
CA PRO A 619 9.10 -7.64 8.21
C PRO A 619 7.77 -8.39 8.08
N LEU A 620 6.67 -7.84 8.64
CA LEU A 620 5.35 -8.45 8.54
C LEU A 620 4.74 -8.18 7.15
N PRO A 621 4.34 -9.21 6.39
CA PRO A 621 3.59 -9.02 5.17
C PRO A 621 2.23 -8.37 5.46
N TRP A 622 1.90 -7.29 4.72
CA TRP A 622 0.69 -6.49 5.00
C TRP A 622 -0.62 -7.28 4.87
N TRP A 623 -0.63 -8.32 4.03
CA TRP A 623 -1.79 -9.18 3.84
C TRP A 623 -2.06 -10.13 5.03
N HIS A 624 -1.09 -10.30 5.94
CA HIS A 624 -1.29 -11.05 7.20
C HIS A 624 -1.97 -10.22 8.29
N MET A 625 -2.21 -8.94 8.06
CA MET A 625 -3.02 -8.13 8.97
C MET A 625 -4.43 -8.68 9.07
N GLU A 626 -5.03 -8.57 10.26
CA GLU A 626 -6.49 -8.64 10.38
C GLU A 626 -7.13 -7.54 9.53
N GLU A 627 -8.40 -7.72 9.16
CA GLU A 627 -9.07 -6.75 8.30
C GLU A 627 -8.95 -5.30 8.87
N PRO A 628 -8.28 -4.40 8.13
CA PRO A 628 -7.98 -3.05 8.62
C PRO A 628 -9.20 -2.13 8.65
#